data_AF-A0A2V5KY62-F1
#
_entry.id   AF-A0A2V5KY62-F1
#
_cell.length_a   1.000
_cell.length_b   1.000
_cell.length_c   1.000
_cell.angle_alpha   90.00
_cell.angle_beta   90.00
_cell.angle_gamma   90.00
#
_symmetry.space_group_name_H-M   'P 1'
#
loop_
_entity.id
_entity.type
_entity.pdbx_description
1 polymer ?
#
loop_
_entity_poly.entity_id
_entity_poly.type
_entity_poly.pdbx_seq_one_letter_code
_entity_poly.pdbx_strand_id
1 'polypeptide(L)'
;MKLTSRALLLADGAARFLMAHWLLIVGSILIFAAAALKWIYFAFSRHPVGYQLPLLAKLGHIPHFSILSYGVVGIALLTLVLFFIWRSATYLALSAVAVLIALWIAAPCQIAFTQPSLLSRLVVEPQELSIIRDFSKTYLPTDYGPTEEYPRKFELNTLWDRFLTAYSFFGLGWYCFGIGSLLIAIHLVTRLPAKERMNALKLSAVPVGVVIILLMPSLIGQYYFTKACIAQAQGAKEKAITFYRRAMWFDRWRAEDINIYAAIGDLKRVSPSSKDSPEAHISKARELKEATQYDLALFELARAAEWGGAVASVAKRESARTRVEFGTALYRGGGIGAAVTQWEQALAEDPLQPHEVSFLIGRGNYDLGRYQAALDALEDALRFSADRPTRANAYSIAGDCYARLGRDEEARSNYNRSLKEQMLVNFWAMSQLTGN
;
A
#
# COMPACT_ATOMS: atom_id res chain seq x y z
N MET A 1 0.52 49.49 37.68
CA MET A 1 1.96 49.16 37.72
C MET A 1 2.31 47.79 38.32
N LYS A 2 1.70 47.31 39.41
CA LYS A 2 2.05 45.98 39.98
C LYS A 2 1.56 44.76 39.16
N LEU A 3 0.47 44.89 38.41
CA LEU A 3 -0.03 43.85 37.50
C LEU A 3 0.86 43.69 36.25
N THR A 4 1.37 44.81 35.72
CA THR A 4 2.25 44.82 34.55
C THR A 4 3.65 44.27 34.88
N SER A 5 4.18 44.50 36.09
CA SER A 5 5.49 43.95 36.50
C SER A 5 5.45 42.44 36.76
N ARG A 6 4.36 41.91 37.34
CA ARG A 6 4.16 40.46 37.51
C ARG A 6 3.96 39.77 36.16
N ALA A 7 3.22 40.38 35.24
CA ALA A 7 3.07 39.88 33.87
C ALA A 7 4.43 39.83 33.13
N LEU A 8 5.29 40.84 33.30
CA LEU A 8 6.61 40.87 32.68
C LEU A 8 7.56 39.81 33.25
N LEU A 9 7.55 39.59 34.58
CA LEU A 9 8.33 38.54 35.24
C LEU A 9 7.89 37.13 34.83
N LEU A 10 6.57 36.92 34.69
CA LEU A 10 6.03 35.66 34.18
C LEU A 10 6.38 35.47 32.70
N ALA A 11 6.36 36.52 31.89
CA ALA A 11 6.72 36.47 30.47
C ALA A 11 8.21 36.15 30.27
N ASP A 12 9.10 36.76 31.06
CA ASP A 12 10.55 36.52 30.99
C ASP A 12 10.90 35.11 31.52
N GLY A 13 10.27 34.67 32.62
CA GLY A 13 10.38 33.30 33.10
C GLY A 13 9.90 32.26 32.07
N ALA A 14 8.75 32.53 31.44
CA ALA A 14 8.23 31.69 30.36
C ALA A 14 9.16 31.68 29.13
N ALA A 15 9.70 32.83 28.73
CA ALA A 15 10.62 32.94 27.60
C ALA A 15 11.91 32.14 27.81
N ARG A 16 12.52 32.21 29.01
CA ARG A 16 13.71 31.41 29.35
C ARG A 16 13.41 29.92 29.40
N PHE A 17 12.25 29.54 29.93
CA PHE A 17 11.80 28.15 29.92
C PHE A 17 11.60 27.63 28.49
N LEU A 18 10.97 28.44 27.63
CA LEU A 18 10.75 28.12 26.23
C LEU A 18 12.10 27.99 25.49
N MET A 19 13.02 28.95 25.65
CA MET A 19 14.37 28.88 25.08
C MET A 19 15.16 27.65 25.56
N ALA A 20 14.95 27.20 26.79
CA ALA A 20 15.65 26.04 27.31
C ALA A 20 15.06 24.70 26.83
N HIS A 21 13.76 24.63 26.51
CA HIS A 21 13.03 23.39 26.22
C HIS A 21 12.31 23.39 24.86
N TRP A 22 12.54 24.36 23.98
CA TRP A 22 11.83 24.46 22.70
C TRP A 22 11.97 23.20 21.84
N LEU A 23 13.16 22.58 21.82
CA LEU A 23 13.39 21.31 21.10
C LEU A 23 12.48 20.18 21.59
N LEU A 24 12.29 20.08 22.91
CA LEU A 24 11.42 19.10 23.54
C LEU A 24 9.95 19.39 23.21
N ILE A 25 9.54 20.66 23.29
CA ILE A 25 8.16 21.09 23.03
C ILE A 25 7.80 20.85 21.56
N VAL A 26 8.63 21.33 20.63
CA VAL A 26 8.43 21.14 19.18
C VAL A 26 8.45 19.65 18.84
N GLY A 27 9.42 18.89 19.37
CA GLY A 27 9.50 17.44 19.12
C GLY A 27 8.27 16.68 19.63
N SER A 28 7.75 17.05 20.80
CA SER A 28 6.54 16.44 21.37
C SER A 28 5.29 16.76 20.55
N ILE A 29 5.14 18.01 20.10
CA ILE A 29 4.04 18.43 19.22
C ILE A 29 4.09 17.65 17.89
N LEU A 30 5.27 17.49 17.30
CA LEU A 30 5.45 16.75 16.05
C LEU A 30 5.09 15.27 16.18
N ILE A 31 5.51 14.60 17.26
CA ILE A 31 5.16 13.19 17.51
C ILE A 31 3.65 13.04 17.76
N PHE A 32 3.04 13.96 18.50
CA PHE A 32 1.60 13.95 18.73
C PHE A 32 0.81 14.19 17.44
N ALA A 33 1.20 15.20 16.65
CA ALA A 33 0.61 15.48 15.34
C ALA A 33 0.79 14.30 14.38
N ALA A 34 1.96 13.64 14.39
CA ALA A 34 2.23 12.48 13.57
C ALA A 34 1.18 11.38 13.76
N ALA A 35 0.64 11.18 14.96
CA ALA A 35 -0.38 10.16 15.18
C ALA A 35 -1.65 10.39 14.34
N ALA A 36 -2.03 11.64 14.09
CA ALA A 36 -3.23 12.02 13.33
C ALA A 36 -2.97 12.33 11.85
N LEU A 37 -1.71 12.55 11.45
CA LEU A 37 -1.32 12.81 10.07
C LEU A 37 -1.30 11.51 9.22
N LYS A 38 -1.35 11.67 7.90
CA LYS A 38 -1.23 10.57 6.93
C LYS A 38 0.20 10.03 6.93
N TRP A 39 0.35 8.72 7.13
CA TRP A 39 1.65 8.04 7.18
C TRP A 39 2.03 7.40 5.85
N ILE A 40 1.08 6.82 5.14
CA ILE A 40 1.32 6.14 3.87
C ILE A 40 0.35 6.68 2.83
N TYR A 41 0.87 7.11 1.68
CA TYR A 41 0.08 7.55 0.54
C TYR A 41 -0.13 6.40 -0.42
N PHE A 42 -1.32 5.83 -0.42
CA PHE A 42 -1.78 4.95 -1.49
C PHE A 42 -2.22 5.75 -2.72
N ALA A 43 -1.99 5.22 -3.92
CA ALA A 43 -2.36 5.88 -5.18
C ALA A 43 -3.89 5.89 -5.37
N PHE A 44 -4.55 4.83 -4.92
CA PHE A 44 -5.97 4.62 -5.17
C PHE A 44 -6.76 4.46 -3.87
N SER A 45 -6.20 3.78 -2.85
CA SER A 45 -6.88 3.56 -1.56
C SER A 45 -6.77 4.74 -0.59
N ARG A 46 -7.61 4.73 0.46
CA ARG A 46 -7.50 5.68 1.58
C ARG A 46 -6.12 5.59 2.26
N HIS A 47 -5.54 6.76 2.53
CA HIS A 47 -4.23 6.88 3.16
C HIS A 47 -4.30 6.61 4.68
N PRO A 48 -3.65 5.56 5.21
CA PRO A 48 -3.68 5.29 6.64
C PRO A 48 -2.94 6.36 7.43
N VAL A 49 -3.47 6.64 8.61
CA VAL A 49 -2.90 7.54 9.61
C VAL A 49 -2.18 6.75 10.71
N GLY A 50 -1.40 7.43 11.55
CA GLY A 50 -0.48 6.78 12.49
C GLY A 50 -1.11 5.76 13.43
N TYR A 51 -2.36 5.97 13.88
CA TYR A 51 -3.09 5.03 14.76
C TYR A 51 -3.72 3.83 14.03
N GLN A 52 -3.73 3.85 12.69
CA GLN A 52 -4.26 2.77 11.86
C GLN A 52 -3.19 1.80 11.38
N LEU A 53 -1.91 2.14 11.52
CA LEU A 53 -0.80 1.33 11.04
C LEU A 53 -0.31 0.37 12.15
N PRO A 54 -0.70 -0.92 12.15
CA PRO A 54 -0.28 -1.88 13.17
C PRO A 54 1.21 -2.24 13.01
N LEU A 55 1.86 -2.46 14.15
CA LEU A 55 3.28 -2.86 14.25
C LEU A 55 3.51 -4.34 13.96
N LEU A 56 2.57 -5.22 14.34
CA LEU A 56 2.76 -6.67 14.34
C LEU A 56 1.66 -7.45 13.60
N ALA A 57 0.52 -6.82 13.31
CA ALA A 57 -0.60 -7.50 12.65
C ALA A 57 -0.37 -7.56 11.13
N LYS A 58 -0.70 -8.71 10.51
CA LYS A 58 -0.76 -8.84 9.06
C LYS A 58 -1.88 -7.93 8.54
N LEU A 59 -1.52 -6.88 7.82
CA LEU A 59 -2.46 -5.94 7.19
C LEU A 59 -3.14 -6.58 5.97
N GLY A 60 -4.08 -7.50 6.21
CA GLY A 60 -5.09 -7.84 5.20
C GLY A 60 -6.15 -6.73 5.11
N HIS A 61 -6.56 -6.20 6.27
CA HIS A 61 -7.47 -5.06 6.37
C HIS A 61 -6.82 -3.98 7.24
N ILE A 62 -6.78 -2.74 6.77
CA ILE A 62 -6.34 -1.60 7.58
C ILE A 62 -7.43 -1.37 8.64
N PRO A 63 -7.17 -1.61 9.94
CA PRO A 63 -8.18 -1.41 10.96
C PRO A 63 -8.47 0.09 11.12
N HIS A 64 -9.71 0.42 11.48
CA HIS A 64 -10.09 1.80 11.79
C HIS A 64 -9.26 2.36 12.97
N PHE A 65 -8.83 1.49 13.88
CA PHE A 65 -7.96 1.79 15.01
C PHE A 65 -7.21 0.54 15.45
N SER A 66 -5.92 0.68 15.79
CA SER A 66 -5.12 -0.40 16.40
C SER A 66 -4.38 0.12 17.63
N ILE A 67 -4.52 -0.61 18.73
CA ILE A 67 -3.83 -0.33 20.01
C ILE A 67 -2.30 -0.50 19.83
N LEU A 68 -1.89 -1.51 19.05
CA LEU A 68 -0.48 -1.76 18.71
C LEU A 68 -0.13 -1.08 17.38
N SER A 69 -0.40 0.22 17.28
CA SER A 69 -0.03 1.03 16.12
C SER A 69 1.19 1.90 16.37
N TYR A 70 1.86 2.31 15.30
CA TYR A 70 2.99 3.24 15.37
C TYR A 70 2.64 4.54 16.08
N GLY A 71 1.44 5.10 15.84
CA GLY A 71 0.98 6.32 16.49
C GLY A 71 0.71 6.13 17.98
N VAL A 72 -0.02 5.08 18.37
CA VAL A 72 -0.37 4.85 19.79
C VAL A 72 0.87 4.49 20.61
N VAL A 73 1.73 3.62 20.10
CA VAL A 73 3.01 3.27 20.75
C VAL A 73 3.94 4.49 20.79
N GLY A 74 3.95 5.31 19.74
CA GLY A 74 4.68 6.57 19.71
C GLY A 74 4.28 7.53 20.83
N ILE A 75 2.97 7.72 21.04
CA ILE A 75 2.44 8.56 22.13
C ILE A 75 2.76 7.94 23.49
N ALA A 76 2.60 6.63 23.66
CA ALA A 76 2.93 5.96 24.92
C ALA A 76 4.41 6.12 25.29
N LEU A 77 5.31 5.94 24.32
CA LEU A 77 6.75 6.18 24.52
C LEU A 77 7.05 7.65 24.81
N LEU A 78 6.40 8.59 24.12
CA LEU A 78 6.54 10.02 24.42
C LEU A 78 6.13 10.34 25.86
N THR A 79 5.05 9.75 26.36
CA THR A 79 4.61 9.96 27.75
C THR A 79 5.63 9.41 28.75
N LEU A 80 6.24 8.26 28.47
CA LEU A 80 7.34 7.71 29.27
C LEU A 80 8.58 8.60 29.24
N VAL A 81 8.94 9.16 28.08
CA VAL A 81 10.06 10.10 27.94
C VAL A 81 9.83 11.33 28.84
N LEU A 82 8.65 11.94 28.76
CA LEU A 82 8.29 13.10 29.58
C LEU A 82 8.29 12.76 31.08
N PHE A 83 7.79 11.58 31.45
CA PHE A 83 7.82 11.09 32.83
C PHE A 83 9.25 10.89 33.36
N PHE A 84 10.15 10.31 32.56
CA PHE A 84 11.55 10.14 32.96
C PHE A 84 12.31 11.47 33.03
N ILE A 85 12.00 12.43 32.17
CA ILE A 85 12.53 13.80 32.27
C ILE A 85 12.07 14.43 33.59
N TRP A 86 10.79 14.29 33.94
CA TRP A 86 10.25 14.79 35.21
C TRP A 86 10.91 14.13 36.42
N ARG A 87 11.23 12.84 36.35
CA ARG A 87 11.92 12.10 37.41
C ARG A 87 13.45 12.30 37.40
N SER A 88 13.99 13.17 36.56
CA SER A 88 15.45 13.39 36.37
C SER A 88 16.25 12.16 35.92
N ALA A 89 15.59 11.15 35.34
CA ALA A 89 16.20 9.92 34.84
C ALA A 89 16.56 10.03 33.35
N THR A 90 17.53 10.90 33.02
CA THR A 90 17.90 11.25 31.63
C THR A 90 18.34 10.06 30.77
N TYR A 91 19.01 9.05 31.34
CA TYR A 91 19.43 7.85 30.62
C TYR A 91 18.25 6.95 30.21
N LEU A 92 17.22 6.83 31.05
CA LEU A 92 16.00 6.09 30.71
C LEU A 92 15.15 6.86 29.68
N ALA A 93 15.16 8.19 29.75
CA ALA A 93 14.54 9.01 28.71
C ALA A 93 15.24 8.78 27.35
N LEU A 94 16.57 8.72 27.31
CA LEU A 94 17.33 8.42 26.09
C LEU A 94 17.05 7.03 25.54
N SER A 95 16.92 6.00 26.38
CA SER A 95 16.62 4.65 25.90
C SER A 95 15.23 4.59 25.28
N ALA A 96 14.23 5.25 25.86
CA ALA A 96 12.90 5.36 25.28
C ALA A 96 12.91 6.14 23.94
N VAL A 97 13.72 7.19 23.82
CA VAL A 97 13.90 7.91 22.53
C VAL A 97 14.65 7.06 21.50
N ALA A 98 15.62 6.25 21.91
CA ALA A 98 16.28 5.31 21.01
C ALA A 98 15.29 4.28 20.44
N VAL A 99 14.30 3.86 21.22
CA VAL A 99 13.18 3.02 20.74
C VAL A 99 12.29 3.78 19.75
N LEU A 100 11.97 5.05 20.00
CA LEU A 100 11.22 5.88 19.04
C LEU A 100 11.95 6.00 17.69
N ILE A 101 13.26 6.27 17.72
CA ILE A 101 14.09 6.32 16.50
C ILE A 101 14.15 4.95 15.82
N ALA A 102 14.23 3.86 16.60
CA ALA A 102 14.19 2.51 16.06
C ALA A 102 12.85 2.22 15.36
N LEU A 103 11.72 2.64 15.93
CA LEU A 103 10.40 2.52 15.29
C LEU A 103 10.32 3.34 14.00
N TRP A 104 10.87 4.55 13.99
CA TRP A 104 10.90 5.42 12.81
C TRP A 104 11.64 4.76 11.65
N ILE A 105 12.85 4.24 11.89
CA ILE A 105 13.68 3.58 10.88
C ILE A 105 13.13 2.20 10.51
N ALA A 106 12.53 1.50 11.47
CA ALA A 106 11.95 0.18 11.23
C ALA A 106 10.75 0.21 10.29
N ALA A 107 9.94 1.28 10.28
CA ALA A 107 8.73 1.35 9.47
C ALA A 107 8.96 1.05 7.96
N PRO A 108 9.86 1.75 7.24
CA PRO A 108 10.14 1.42 5.84
C PRO A 108 10.75 0.03 5.66
N CYS A 109 11.64 -0.41 6.56
CA CYS A 109 12.24 -1.75 6.50
C CYS A 109 11.22 -2.87 6.72
N GLN A 110 10.27 -2.68 7.64
CA GLN A 110 9.22 -3.65 7.91
C GLN A 110 8.31 -3.82 6.70
N ILE A 111 7.90 -2.71 6.07
CA ILE A 111 7.10 -2.74 4.84
C ILE A 111 7.87 -3.43 3.71
N ALA A 112 9.13 -3.05 3.50
CA ALA A 112 9.94 -3.56 2.39
C ALA A 112 10.27 -5.06 2.51
N PHE A 113 10.49 -5.57 3.73
CA PHE A 113 11.11 -6.89 3.92
C PHE A 113 10.23 -7.89 4.68
N THR A 114 9.30 -7.43 5.52
CA THR A 114 8.52 -8.32 6.40
C THR A 114 7.04 -8.42 6.04
N GLN A 115 6.49 -7.40 5.36
CA GLN A 115 5.07 -7.29 5.02
C GLN A 115 4.82 -7.32 3.50
N PRO A 116 4.84 -8.51 2.88
CA PRO A 116 4.70 -8.63 1.44
C PRO A 116 3.33 -8.18 0.92
N SER A 117 2.24 -8.44 1.65
CA SER A 117 0.89 -7.95 1.31
C SER A 117 0.83 -6.43 1.11
N LEU A 118 1.42 -5.65 2.01
CA LEU A 118 1.40 -4.19 1.92
C LEU A 118 2.26 -3.71 0.76
N LEU A 119 3.48 -4.26 0.60
CA LEU A 119 4.34 -3.94 -0.53
C LEU A 119 3.68 -4.31 -1.87
N SER A 120 2.92 -5.40 -1.91
CA SER A 120 2.21 -5.86 -3.11
C SER A 120 1.12 -4.88 -3.46
N ARG A 121 0.31 -4.48 -2.48
CA ARG A 121 -0.71 -3.44 -2.67
C ARG A 121 -0.12 -2.12 -3.17
N LEU A 122 1.04 -1.71 -2.63
CA LEU A 122 1.74 -0.49 -3.05
C LEU A 122 2.16 -0.51 -4.53
N VAL A 123 2.47 -1.68 -5.10
CA VAL A 123 2.86 -1.81 -6.51
C VAL A 123 1.68 -2.10 -7.42
N VAL A 124 0.67 -2.78 -6.91
CA VAL A 124 -0.53 -3.17 -7.67
C VAL A 124 -1.45 -1.96 -7.88
N GLU A 125 -1.74 -1.15 -6.85
CA GLU A 125 -2.66 0.00 -6.98
C GLU A 125 -2.27 1.02 -8.08
N PRO A 126 -0.98 1.38 -8.26
CA PRO A 126 -0.58 2.23 -9.39
C PRO A 126 -0.84 1.60 -10.77
N GLN A 127 -0.68 0.27 -10.89
CA GLN A 127 -0.95 -0.44 -12.15
C GLN A 127 -2.44 -0.44 -12.45
N GLU A 128 -3.27 -0.64 -11.44
CA GLU A 128 -4.73 -0.64 -11.56
C GLU A 128 -5.28 0.72 -11.92
N LEU A 129 -4.77 1.76 -11.27
CA LEU A 129 -5.11 3.13 -11.65
C LEU A 129 -4.79 3.39 -13.13
N SER A 130 -3.71 2.81 -13.66
CA SER A 130 -3.41 2.89 -15.10
C SER A 130 -4.44 2.15 -15.97
N ILE A 131 -4.93 0.99 -15.53
CA ILE A 131 -6.00 0.23 -16.22
C ILE A 131 -7.30 1.04 -16.25
N ILE A 132 -7.75 1.58 -15.11
CA ILE A 132 -8.95 2.43 -15.03
C ILE A 132 -8.83 3.62 -15.96
N ARG A 133 -7.67 4.28 -15.97
CA ARG A 133 -7.43 5.46 -16.82
C ARG A 133 -7.46 5.11 -18.30
N ASP A 134 -6.78 4.05 -18.71
CA ASP A 134 -6.76 3.62 -20.11
C ASP A 134 -8.15 3.16 -20.56
N PHE A 135 -8.90 2.48 -19.69
CA PHE A 135 -10.31 2.16 -19.89
C PHE A 135 -11.16 3.43 -20.03
N SER A 136 -11.00 4.39 -19.11
CA SER A 136 -11.79 5.63 -19.11
C SER A 136 -11.52 6.48 -20.33
N LYS A 137 -10.26 6.64 -20.75
CA LYS A 137 -9.90 7.33 -21.99
C LYS A 137 -10.56 6.73 -23.24
N THR A 138 -10.82 5.42 -23.22
CA THR A 138 -11.37 4.70 -24.36
C THR A 138 -12.90 4.67 -24.35
N TYR A 139 -13.52 4.58 -23.17
CA TYR A 139 -14.96 4.27 -23.02
C TYR A 139 -15.78 5.33 -22.29
N LEU A 140 -15.15 6.36 -21.75
CA LEU A 140 -15.83 7.49 -21.13
C LEU A 140 -15.62 8.75 -21.98
N PRO A 141 -16.50 9.77 -21.86
CA PRO A 141 -16.29 11.07 -22.50
C PRO A 141 -14.92 11.65 -22.15
N THR A 142 -14.30 12.33 -23.12
CA THR A 142 -12.93 12.85 -22.97
C THR A 142 -12.86 13.98 -21.94
N ASP A 143 -12.12 13.74 -20.87
CA ASP A 143 -11.76 14.75 -19.86
C ASP A 143 -10.50 15.52 -20.31
N TYR A 144 -10.60 16.85 -20.44
CA TYR A 144 -9.50 17.73 -20.88
C TYR A 144 -8.52 18.11 -19.76
N GLY A 145 -8.34 17.22 -18.78
CA GLY A 145 -7.54 17.49 -17.60
C GLY A 145 -6.05 17.62 -17.90
N PRO A 146 -5.26 18.20 -16.97
CA PRO A 146 -3.81 18.18 -17.12
C PRO A 146 -3.35 16.73 -17.31
N THR A 147 -2.37 16.52 -18.18
CA THR A 147 -1.80 15.20 -18.44
C THR A 147 -1.36 14.57 -17.13
N GLU A 148 -2.09 13.56 -16.68
CA GLU A 148 -1.79 12.88 -15.44
C GLU A 148 -0.48 12.13 -15.60
N GLU A 149 0.52 12.45 -14.77
CA GLU A 149 1.76 11.70 -14.71
C GLU A 149 1.43 10.28 -14.24
N TYR A 150 1.74 9.29 -15.10
CA TYR A 150 1.66 7.90 -14.71
C TYR A 150 2.63 7.67 -13.54
N PRO A 151 2.18 7.10 -12.41
CA PRO A 151 3.08 6.76 -11.34
C PRO A 151 4.19 5.85 -11.89
N ARG A 152 5.44 6.12 -11.47
CA ARG A 152 6.61 5.35 -11.90
C ARG A 152 6.34 3.86 -11.71
N LYS A 153 6.59 3.04 -12.74
CA LYS A 153 6.63 1.59 -12.57
C LYS A 153 7.74 1.27 -11.58
N PHE A 154 7.37 0.79 -10.40
CA PHE A 154 8.33 0.37 -9.39
C PHE A 154 8.75 -1.06 -9.70
N GLU A 155 10.02 -1.24 -10.08
CA GLU A 155 10.61 -2.57 -10.17
C GLU A 155 10.88 -3.09 -8.75
N LEU A 156 10.68 -4.40 -8.50
CA LEU A 156 10.93 -5.02 -7.18
C LEU A 156 12.07 -6.05 -7.24
N ASN A 157 12.93 -5.90 -8.25
CA ASN A 157 13.97 -6.85 -8.62
C ASN A 157 15.07 -6.93 -7.56
N THR A 158 15.46 -5.78 -6.99
CA THR A 158 16.48 -5.72 -5.94
C THR A 158 15.90 -5.34 -4.58
N LEU A 159 16.62 -5.66 -3.49
CA LEU A 159 16.24 -5.20 -2.15
C LEU A 159 16.25 -3.67 -2.05
N TRP A 160 17.12 -3.01 -2.81
CA TRP A 160 17.17 -1.56 -2.86
C TRP A 160 15.90 -0.99 -3.49
N ASP A 161 15.41 -1.59 -4.59
CA ASP A 161 14.18 -1.12 -5.22
C ASP A 161 12.97 -1.34 -4.32
N ARG A 162 12.91 -2.47 -3.59
CA ARG A 162 11.86 -2.71 -2.59
C ARG A 162 11.87 -1.67 -1.47
N PHE A 163 13.06 -1.33 -0.99
CA PHE A 163 13.22 -0.28 0.02
C PHE A 163 12.82 1.09 -0.51
N LEU A 164 13.29 1.46 -1.70
CA LEU A 164 12.95 2.74 -2.33
C LEU A 164 11.46 2.87 -2.62
N THR A 165 10.84 1.77 -3.08
CA THR A 165 9.41 1.66 -3.30
C THR A 165 8.67 1.90 -1.99
N ALA A 166 8.98 1.14 -0.94
CA ALA A 166 8.38 1.34 0.38
C ALA A 166 8.58 2.77 0.91
N TYR A 167 9.77 3.34 0.73
CA TYR A 167 10.11 4.70 1.16
C TYR A 167 9.28 5.77 0.42
N SER A 168 9.05 5.60 -0.87
CA SER A 168 8.39 6.61 -1.73
C SER A 168 6.95 6.94 -1.32
N PHE A 169 6.29 6.05 -0.58
CA PHE A 169 4.90 6.23 -0.15
C PHE A 169 4.76 6.88 1.22
N PHE A 170 5.84 7.15 1.95
CA PHE A 170 5.72 7.76 3.27
C PHE A 170 5.30 9.22 3.19
N GLY A 171 4.32 9.56 4.01
CA GLY A 171 3.76 10.89 4.10
C GLY A 171 4.30 11.72 5.26
N LEU A 172 3.75 12.93 5.40
CA LEU A 172 4.16 13.91 6.39
C LEU A 172 4.15 13.36 7.82
N GLY A 173 3.23 12.46 8.17
CA GLY A 173 3.16 11.86 9.50
C GLY A 173 4.43 11.12 9.89
N TRP A 174 5.04 10.36 8.97
CA TRP A 174 6.28 9.63 9.23
C TRP A 174 7.48 10.57 9.39
N TYR A 175 7.57 11.62 8.57
CA TYR A 175 8.61 12.64 8.70
C TYR A 175 8.50 13.40 10.03
N CYS A 176 7.28 13.81 10.42
CA CYS A 176 7.03 14.47 11.70
C CYS A 176 7.44 13.57 12.88
N PHE A 177 7.12 12.27 12.82
CA PHE A 177 7.50 11.30 13.85
C PHE A 177 9.02 11.18 14.00
N GLY A 178 9.73 11.05 12.89
CA GLY A 178 11.20 10.95 12.87
C GLY A 178 11.90 12.22 13.35
N ILE A 179 11.53 13.36 12.77
CA ILE A 179 12.09 14.67 13.15
C ILE A 179 11.81 14.96 14.62
N GLY A 180 10.58 14.71 15.09
CA GLY A 180 10.23 14.90 16.50
C GLY A 180 11.09 14.05 17.43
N SER A 181 11.32 12.78 17.08
CA SER A 181 12.18 11.88 17.85
C SER A 181 13.64 12.34 17.90
N LEU A 182 14.17 12.85 16.78
CA LEU A 182 15.53 13.40 16.70
C LEU A 182 15.70 14.68 17.52
N LEU A 183 14.72 15.60 17.49
CA LEU A 183 14.77 16.84 18.27
C LEU A 183 14.81 16.56 19.77
N ILE A 184 14.01 15.60 20.24
CA ILE A 184 14.03 15.16 21.65
C ILE A 184 15.37 14.49 21.99
N ALA A 185 15.93 13.66 21.09
CA ALA A 185 17.23 13.04 21.30
C ALA A 185 18.35 14.09 21.47
N ILE A 186 18.39 15.10 20.59
CA ILE A 186 19.35 16.20 20.64
C ILE A 186 19.20 16.98 21.96
N HIS A 187 17.97 17.26 22.37
CA HIS A 187 17.69 17.94 23.64
C HIS A 187 18.24 17.15 24.85
N LEU A 188 18.04 15.83 24.88
CA LEU A 188 18.52 15.00 25.98
C LEU A 188 20.05 14.87 25.99
N VAL A 189 20.68 14.67 24.82
CA VAL A 189 22.14 14.50 24.71
C VAL A 189 22.90 15.77 25.11
N THR A 190 22.39 16.95 24.75
CA THR A 190 23.04 18.23 25.09
C THR A 190 23.09 18.49 26.60
N ARG A 191 22.16 17.92 27.37
CA ARG A 191 22.09 18.06 28.84
C ARG A 191 22.88 17.01 29.63
N LEU A 192 23.51 16.04 28.96
CA LEU A 192 24.31 15.01 29.63
C LEU A 192 25.76 15.45 29.84
N PRO A 193 26.39 15.03 30.97
CA PRO A 193 27.81 15.21 31.20
C PRO A 193 28.64 14.43 30.16
N ALA A 194 29.83 14.95 29.83
CA ALA A 194 30.66 14.42 28.73
C ALA A 194 30.96 12.90 28.85
N LYS A 195 31.13 12.39 30.07
CA LYS A 195 31.40 10.97 30.35
C LYS A 195 30.22 10.06 29.99
N GLU A 196 28.99 10.54 30.14
CA GLU A 196 27.78 9.76 29.84
C GLU A 196 27.37 9.83 28.37
N ARG A 197 27.83 10.85 27.62
CA ARG A 197 27.59 10.97 26.17
C ARG A 197 28.12 9.76 25.39
N MET A 198 29.24 9.18 25.82
CA MET A 198 29.79 7.97 25.20
C MET A 198 28.91 6.73 25.46
N ASN A 199 28.28 6.65 26.63
CA ASN A 199 27.32 5.58 26.94
C ASN A 199 26.00 5.78 26.19
N ALA A 200 25.58 7.01 25.95
CA ALA A 200 24.42 7.32 25.11
C ALA A 200 24.65 6.89 23.65
N LEU A 201 25.87 6.99 23.12
CA LEU A 201 26.20 6.51 21.78
C LEU A 201 25.94 5.00 21.61
N LYS A 202 26.11 4.20 22.66
CA LYS A 202 25.80 2.76 22.63
C LYS A 202 24.31 2.49 22.38
N LEU A 203 23.43 3.41 22.74
CA LEU A 203 21.98 3.28 22.46
C LEU A 203 21.65 3.37 20.97
N SER A 204 22.55 3.94 20.15
CA SER A 204 22.41 3.90 18.67
C SER A 204 22.52 2.48 18.10
N ALA A 205 23.06 1.52 18.87
CA ALA A 205 23.05 0.12 18.49
C ALA A 205 21.63 -0.47 18.40
N VAL A 206 20.64 0.11 19.11
CA VAL A 206 19.24 -0.34 19.08
C VAL A 206 18.61 -0.19 17.69
N PRO A 207 18.53 1.03 17.09
CA PRO A 207 17.99 1.18 15.73
C PRO A 207 18.80 0.39 14.69
N VAL A 208 20.13 0.34 14.82
CA VAL A 208 20.99 -0.44 13.91
C VAL A 208 20.68 -1.93 13.99
N GLY A 209 20.56 -2.48 15.20
CA GLY A 209 20.21 -3.88 15.42
C GLY A 209 18.84 -4.24 14.86
N VAL A 210 17.85 -3.35 15.01
CA VAL A 210 16.51 -3.55 14.42
C VAL A 210 16.58 -3.61 12.90
N VAL A 211 17.31 -2.71 12.24
CA VAL A 211 17.48 -2.75 10.77
C VAL A 211 18.15 -4.05 10.33
N ILE A 212 19.20 -4.49 11.02
CA ILE A 212 19.88 -5.75 10.72
C ILE A 212 18.91 -6.92 10.83
N ILE A 213 18.15 -7.02 11.93
CA ILE A 213 17.18 -8.12 12.13
C ILE A 213 16.13 -8.15 11.02
N LEU A 214 15.65 -6.99 10.57
CA LEU A 214 14.64 -6.90 9.52
C LEU A 214 15.18 -7.20 8.12
N LEU A 215 16.42 -6.80 7.83
CA LEU A 215 17.04 -6.92 6.51
C LEU A 215 17.61 -8.33 6.24
N MET A 216 18.18 -8.98 7.25
CA MET A 216 18.97 -10.20 7.06
C MET A 216 18.20 -11.35 6.38
N PRO A 217 16.94 -11.67 6.73
CA PRO A 217 16.20 -12.72 6.03
C PRO A 217 16.06 -12.44 4.53
N SER A 218 15.70 -11.20 4.15
CA SER A 218 15.55 -10.82 2.75
C SER A 218 16.90 -10.77 2.01
N LEU A 219 18.00 -10.42 2.68
CA LEU A 219 19.36 -10.51 2.14
C LEU A 219 19.74 -11.95 1.79
N ILE A 220 19.51 -12.88 2.71
CA ILE A 220 19.76 -14.32 2.48
C ILE A 220 18.86 -14.85 1.36
N GLY A 221 17.60 -14.42 1.30
CA GLY A 221 16.69 -14.79 0.22
C GLY A 221 17.13 -14.28 -1.15
N GLN A 222 17.60 -13.03 -1.26
CA GLN A 222 18.17 -12.51 -2.52
C GLN A 222 19.41 -13.30 -2.94
N TYR A 223 20.30 -13.63 -2.01
CA TYR A 223 21.48 -14.46 -2.30
C TYR A 223 21.11 -15.82 -2.91
N TYR A 224 20.16 -16.53 -2.31
CA TYR A 224 19.71 -17.82 -2.84
C TYR A 224 18.97 -17.68 -4.18
N PHE A 225 18.22 -16.60 -4.37
CA PHE A 225 17.57 -16.33 -5.65
C PHE A 225 18.59 -16.15 -6.78
N THR A 226 19.62 -15.32 -6.57
CA THR A 226 20.69 -15.13 -7.57
C THR A 226 21.40 -16.46 -7.87
N LYS A 227 21.67 -17.28 -6.85
CA LYS A 227 22.22 -18.63 -7.04
C LYS A 227 21.28 -19.55 -7.84
N ALA A 228 19.97 -19.44 -7.63
CA ALA A 228 18.98 -20.21 -8.38
C ALA A 228 19.00 -19.83 -9.86
N CYS A 229 19.01 -18.54 -10.19
CA CYS A 229 19.08 -18.06 -11.57
C CYS A 229 20.37 -18.52 -12.27
N ILE A 230 21.52 -18.45 -11.58
CA ILE A 230 22.80 -18.94 -12.11
C ILE A 230 22.73 -20.45 -12.37
N ALA A 231 22.22 -21.24 -11.42
CA ALA A 231 22.07 -22.68 -11.59
C ALA A 231 21.10 -23.05 -12.73
N GLN A 232 20.03 -22.28 -12.91
CA GLN A 232 19.08 -22.42 -14.01
C GLN A 232 19.76 -22.15 -15.36
N ALA A 233 20.53 -21.07 -15.47
CA ALA A 233 21.28 -20.76 -16.69
C ALA A 233 22.35 -21.82 -17.03
N GLN A 234 22.90 -22.49 -16.01
CA GLN A 234 23.83 -23.62 -16.16
C GLN A 234 23.16 -24.96 -16.48
N GLY A 235 21.82 -25.01 -16.57
CA GLY A 235 21.06 -26.25 -16.79
C GLY A 235 21.00 -27.19 -15.59
N ALA A 236 21.50 -26.77 -14.41
CA ALA A 236 21.48 -27.56 -13.18
C ALA A 236 20.11 -27.49 -12.49
N LYS A 237 19.10 -28.13 -13.10
CA LYS A 237 17.67 -28.02 -12.74
C LYS A 237 17.38 -28.26 -11.26
N GLU A 238 17.80 -29.41 -10.72
CA GLU A 238 17.52 -29.77 -9.32
C GLU A 238 18.13 -28.76 -8.33
N LYS A 239 19.37 -28.32 -8.60
CA LYS A 239 20.03 -27.30 -7.79
C LYS A 239 19.27 -25.97 -7.85
N ALA A 240 18.84 -25.56 -9.03
CA ALA A 240 18.05 -24.33 -9.20
C ALA A 240 16.74 -24.38 -8.40
N ILE A 241 15.99 -25.49 -8.48
CA ILE A 241 14.74 -25.67 -7.70
C ILE A 241 15.03 -25.58 -6.20
N THR A 242 16.06 -26.26 -5.69
CA THR A 242 16.40 -26.19 -4.25
C THR A 242 16.77 -24.78 -3.81
N PHE A 243 17.49 -24.01 -4.64
CA PHE A 243 17.83 -22.62 -4.34
C PHE A 243 16.60 -21.70 -4.38
N TYR A 244 15.68 -21.88 -5.34
CA TYR A 244 14.42 -21.13 -5.34
C TYR A 244 13.59 -21.39 -4.08
N ARG A 245 13.45 -22.65 -3.66
CA ARG A 245 12.73 -22.98 -2.42
C ARG A 245 13.38 -22.37 -1.18
N ARG A 246 14.72 -22.36 -1.11
CA ARG A 246 15.45 -21.66 -0.02
C ARG A 246 15.22 -20.15 -0.07
N ALA A 247 15.24 -19.55 -1.25
CA ALA A 247 14.96 -18.12 -1.41
C ALA A 247 13.57 -17.76 -0.88
N MET A 248 12.55 -18.56 -1.21
CA MET A 248 11.18 -18.37 -0.71
C MET A 248 11.05 -18.59 0.80
N TRP A 249 11.83 -19.50 1.37
CA TRP A 249 11.80 -19.77 2.82
C TRP A 249 12.33 -18.58 3.63
N PHE A 250 13.40 -17.94 3.17
CA PHE A 250 14.00 -16.79 3.85
C PHE A 250 13.29 -15.47 3.54
N ASP A 251 12.78 -15.29 2.31
CA ASP A 251 12.17 -14.06 1.85
C ASP A 251 10.67 -14.25 1.58
N ARG A 252 9.85 -13.76 2.51
CA ARG A 252 8.39 -13.86 2.44
C ARG A 252 7.80 -13.21 1.20
N TRP A 253 8.42 -12.14 0.68
CA TRP A 253 8.00 -11.52 -0.57
C TRP A 253 8.13 -12.50 -1.75
N ARG A 254 9.28 -13.19 -1.84
CA ARG A 254 9.52 -14.18 -2.89
C ARG A 254 8.61 -15.39 -2.77
N ALA A 255 8.12 -15.72 -1.57
CA ALA A 255 7.13 -16.76 -1.40
C ALA A 255 5.76 -16.41 -2.00
N GLU A 256 5.44 -15.13 -2.17
CA GLU A 256 4.21 -14.64 -2.82
C GLU A 256 4.39 -14.35 -4.32
N ASP A 257 5.62 -14.31 -4.83
CA ASP A 257 5.92 -14.02 -6.24
C ASP A 257 5.62 -15.23 -7.14
N ILE A 258 4.56 -15.12 -7.94
CA ILE A 258 4.14 -16.17 -8.86
C ILE A 258 5.20 -16.52 -9.90
N ASN A 259 6.08 -15.59 -10.26
CA ASN A 259 7.11 -15.82 -11.27
C ASN A 259 8.11 -16.88 -10.83
N ILE A 260 8.36 -16.99 -9.52
CA ILE A 260 9.25 -18.03 -8.96
C ILE A 260 8.60 -19.41 -9.07
N TYR A 261 7.29 -19.51 -8.82
CA TYR A 261 6.56 -20.76 -9.02
C TYR A 261 6.54 -21.15 -10.50
N ALA A 262 6.31 -20.20 -11.41
CA ALA A 262 6.37 -20.44 -12.85
C ALA A 262 7.77 -20.92 -13.29
N ALA A 263 8.84 -20.29 -12.78
CA ALA A 263 10.22 -20.72 -13.07
C ALA A 263 10.53 -22.14 -12.56
N ILE A 264 10.06 -22.50 -11.36
CA ILE A 264 10.16 -23.87 -10.85
C ILE A 264 9.37 -24.83 -11.76
N GLY A 265 8.19 -24.43 -12.24
CA GLY A 265 7.35 -25.19 -13.17
C GLY A 265 8.05 -25.46 -14.49
N ASP A 266 8.67 -24.44 -15.09
CA ASP A 266 9.48 -24.56 -16.30
C ASP A 266 10.58 -25.60 -16.13
N LEU A 267 11.32 -25.53 -15.02
CA LEU A 267 12.41 -26.46 -14.71
C LEU A 267 11.91 -27.91 -14.54
N LYS A 268 10.74 -28.10 -13.94
CA LYS A 268 10.13 -29.42 -13.71
C LYS A 268 9.54 -30.05 -14.96
N ARG A 269 8.96 -29.26 -15.88
CA ARG A 269 8.37 -29.76 -17.13
C ARG A 269 9.38 -30.46 -18.04
N VAL A 270 10.66 -30.07 -17.98
CA VAL A 270 11.75 -30.69 -18.74
C VAL A 270 12.29 -31.96 -18.06
N SER A 271 11.73 -32.39 -16.93
CA SER A 271 12.14 -33.62 -16.23
C SER A 271 11.06 -34.72 -16.38
N PRO A 272 11.43 -35.96 -16.75
CA PRO A 272 10.47 -37.03 -17.04
C PRO A 272 9.64 -37.52 -15.82
N SER A 273 9.96 -37.06 -14.61
CA SER A 273 9.32 -37.47 -13.35
C SER A 273 8.11 -36.63 -12.93
N SER A 274 7.78 -35.54 -13.65
CA SER A 274 6.82 -34.53 -13.19
C SER A 274 5.66 -34.35 -14.18
N LYS A 275 4.66 -35.24 -14.12
CA LYS A 275 3.43 -35.08 -14.95
C LYS A 275 2.41 -34.12 -14.36
N ASP A 276 2.41 -33.90 -13.05
CA ASP A 276 1.44 -33.01 -12.39
C ASP A 276 2.10 -32.32 -11.18
N SER A 277 2.17 -30.99 -11.23
CA SER A 277 2.63 -30.16 -10.11
C SER A 277 1.99 -28.77 -10.21
N PRO A 278 1.72 -28.10 -9.07
CA PRO A 278 1.04 -26.81 -9.09
C PRO A 278 1.91 -25.73 -9.75
N GLU A 279 3.24 -25.87 -9.65
CA GLU A 279 4.17 -25.00 -10.37
C GLU A 279 4.12 -25.18 -11.88
N ALA A 280 3.96 -26.42 -12.37
CA ALA A 280 3.82 -26.69 -13.80
C ALA A 280 2.50 -26.12 -14.33
N HIS A 281 1.42 -26.21 -13.55
CA HIS A 281 0.14 -25.56 -13.87
C HIS A 281 0.26 -24.04 -13.96
N ILE A 282 0.88 -23.39 -12.96
CA ILE A 282 1.15 -21.94 -12.98
C ILE A 282 1.98 -21.52 -14.20
N SER A 283 3.03 -22.29 -14.47
CA SER A 283 3.92 -22.07 -15.61
C SER A 283 3.18 -22.15 -16.95
N LYS A 284 2.32 -23.16 -17.13
CA LYS A 284 1.47 -23.32 -18.31
C LYS A 284 0.41 -22.22 -18.40
N ALA A 285 -0.19 -21.81 -17.28
CA ALA A 285 -1.13 -20.71 -17.25
C ALA A 285 -0.53 -19.40 -17.75
N ARG A 286 0.74 -19.11 -17.37
CA ARG A 286 1.48 -17.94 -17.85
C ARG A 286 1.62 -17.96 -19.38
N GLU A 287 2.03 -19.08 -19.97
CA GLU A 287 2.15 -19.23 -21.42
C GLU A 287 0.81 -19.02 -22.14
N LEU A 288 -0.27 -19.60 -21.59
CA LEU A 288 -1.62 -19.45 -22.14
C LEU A 288 -2.11 -18.00 -22.06
N LYS A 289 -1.78 -17.29 -20.97
CA LYS A 289 -2.09 -15.87 -20.80
C LYS A 289 -1.35 -15.01 -21.82
N GLU A 290 -0.06 -15.28 -22.06
CA GLU A 290 0.72 -14.62 -23.11
C GLU A 290 0.13 -14.89 -24.51
N ALA A 291 -0.43 -16.08 -24.73
CA ALA A 291 -1.17 -16.44 -25.93
C ALA A 291 -2.61 -15.90 -25.97
N THR A 292 -3.05 -15.09 -24.99
CA THR A 292 -4.42 -14.55 -24.83
C THR A 292 -5.52 -15.61 -24.69
N GLN A 293 -5.16 -16.84 -24.34
CA GLN A 293 -6.08 -17.96 -24.10
C GLN A 293 -6.51 -17.97 -22.63
N TYR A 294 -7.26 -16.94 -22.22
CA TYR A 294 -7.62 -16.70 -20.83
C TYR A 294 -8.39 -17.85 -20.18
N ASP A 295 -9.35 -18.46 -20.87
CA ASP A 295 -10.14 -19.59 -20.30
C ASP A 295 -9.25 -20.77 -19.91
N LEU A 296 -8.28 -21.11 -20.77
CA LEU A 296 -7.33 -22.19 -20.50
C LEU A 296 -6.35 -21.79 -19.39
N ALA A 297 -5.90 -20.52 -19.36
CA ALA A 297 -5.04 -20.03 -18.29
C ALA A 297 -5.74 -20.12 -16.92
N LEU A 298 -7.02 -19.72 -16.84
CA LEU A 298 -7.83 -19.81 -15.63
C LEU A 298 -8.04 -21.26 -15.19
N PHE A 299 -8.27 -22.18 -16.14
CA PHE A 299 -8.36 -23.60 -15.83
C PHE A 299 -7.07 -24.14 -15.18
N GLU A 300 -5.90 -23.79 -15.72
CA GLU A 300 -4.61 -24.20 -15.16
C GLU A 300 -4.36 -23.56 -13.78
N LEU A 301 -4.73 -22.28 -13.58
CA LEU A 301 -4.63 -21.62 -12.27
C LEU A 301 -5.56 -22.26 -11.22
N ALA A 302 -6.77 -22.66 -11.62
CA ALA A 302 -7.69 -23.39 -10.74
C ALA A 302 -7.08 -24.71 -10.29
N ARG A 303 -6.48 -25.48 -11.22
CA ARG A 303 -5.76 -26.73 -10.87
C ARG A 303 -4.59 -26.48 -9.93
N ALA A 304 -3.82 -25.41 -10.13
CA ALA A 304 -2.76 -25.04 -9.18
C ALA A 304 -3.31 -24.69 -7.79
N ALA A 305 -4.50 -24.09 -7.72
CA ALA A 305 -5.15 -23.71 -6.47
C ALA A 305 -5.67 -24.90 -5.65
N GLU A 306 -6.03 -26.01 -6.29
CA GLU A 306 -6.51 -27.23 -5.62
C GLU A 306 -5.45 -27.87 -4.71
N TRP A 307 -4.16 -27.65 -4.99
CA TRP A 307 -3.05 -28.21 -4.21
C TRP A 307 -2.90 -27.61 -2.80
N GLY A 308 -3.59 -26.50 -2.51
CA GLY A 308 -3.59 -25.88 -1.18
C GLY A 308 -2.28 -25.16 -0.80
N GLY A 309 -2.17 -24.76 0.47
CA GLY A 309 -0.99 -24.10 1.01
C GLY A 309 -0.68 -22.74 0.38
N ALA A 310 0.61 -22.37 0.36
CA ALA A 310 1.06 -21.07 -0.16
C ALA A 310 0.80 -20.93 -1.67
N VAL A 311 1.01 -22.00 -2.45
CA VAL A 311 0.84 -21.97 -3.91
C VAL A 311 -0.62 -21.67 -4.29
N ALA A 312 -1.58 -22.17 -3.52
CA ALA A 312 -2.99 -21.91 -3.78
C ALA A 312 -3.37 -20.44 -3.59
N SER A 313 -2.83 -19.79 -2.57
CA SER A 313 -3.08 -18.35 -2.36
C SER A 313 -2.52 -17.50 -3.51
N VAL A 314 -1.35 -17.86 -4.02
CA VAL A 314 -0.70 -17.18 -5.14
C VAL A 314 -1.46 -17.45 -6.45
N ALA A 315 -1.87 -18.70 -6.68
CA ALA A 315 -2.65 -19.09 -7.86
C ALA A 315 -4.03 -18.40 -7.90
N LYS A 316 -4.73 -18.29 -6.76
CA LYS A 316 -6.01 -17.57 -6.67
C LYS A 316 -5.87 -16.09 -6.96
N ARG A 317 -4.83 -15.44 -6.43
CA ARG A 317 -4.55 -14.02 -6.69
C ARG A 317 -4.26 -13.77 -8.18
N GLU A 318 -3.47 -14.64 -8.81
CA GLU A 318 -3.23 -14.53 -10.25
C GLU A 318 -4.47 -14.88 -11.07
N SER A 319 -5.29 -15.85 -10.64
CA SER A 319 -6.57 -16.18 -11.27
C SER A 319 -7.47 -14.95 -11.33
N ALA A 320 -7.67 -14.29 -10.18
CA ALA A 320 -8.47 -13.09 -10.10
C ALA A 320 -7.90 -11.97 -11.02
N ARG A 321 -6.58 -11.76 -11.06
CA ARG A 321 -5.95 -10.78 -11.97
C ARG A 321 -6.18 -11.13 -13.44
N THR A 322 -6.03 -12.42 -13.78
CA THR A 322 -6.27 -12.94 -15.13
C THR A 322 -7.73 -12.74 -15.55
N ARG A 323 -8.69 -12.86 -14.61
CA ARG A 323 -10.11 -12.56 -14.87
C ARG A 323 -10.36 -11.08 -15.16
N VAL A 324 -9.66 -10.16 -14.48
CA VAL A 324 -9.76 -8.72 -14.78
C VAL A 324 -9.27 -8.41 -16.19
N GLU A 325 -8.11 -8.98 -16.58
CA GLU A 325 -7.57 -8.86 -17.93
C GLU A 325 -8.53 -9.45 -18.97
N PHE A 326 -9.09 -10.63 -18.69
CA PHE A 326 -10.04 -11.31 -19.56
C PHE A 326 -11.33 -10.50 -19.72
N GLY A 327 -11.91 -10.02 -18.62
CA GLY A 327 -13.11 -9.18 -18.65
C GLY A 327 -12.89 -7.89 -19.45
N THR A 328 -11.71 -7.27 -19.30
CA THR A 328 -11.34 -6.08 -20.10
C THR A 328 -11.22 -6.40 -21.59
N ALA A 329 -10.65 -7.56 -21.94
CA ALA A 329 -10.58 -8.01 -23.33
C ALA A 329 -11.97 -8.32 -23.92
N LEU A 330 -12.85 -8.96 -23.14
CA LEU A 330 -14.24 -9.23 -23.54
C LEU A 330 -15.03 -7.94 -23.76
N TYR A 331 -14.87 -6.97 -22.86
CA TYR A 331 -15.51 -5.66 -22.98
C TYR A 331 -15.06 -4.95 -24.26
N ARG A 332 -13.74 -4.97 -24.55
CA ARG A 332 -13.19 -4.45 -25.81
C ARG A 332 -13.79 -5.12 -27.05
N GLY A 333 -14.09 -6.41 -26.96
CA GLY A 333 -14.77 -7.17 -28.00
C GLY A 333 -16.30 -6.99 -28.06
N GLY A 334 -16.89 -6.13 -27.22
CA GLY A 334 -18.34 -5.91 -27.14
C GLY A 334 -19.10 -6.92 -26.29
N GLY A 335 -18.42 -7.91 -25.70
CA GLY A 335 -18.98 -8.92 -24.80
C GLY A 335 -19.23 -8.40 -23.39
N ILE A 336 -19.97 -7.30 -23.23
CA ILE A 336 -20.11 -6.57 -21.95
C ILE A 336 -20.66 -7.46 -20.83
N GLY A 337 -21.67 -8.30 -21.11
CA GLY A 337 -22.22 -9.22 -20.10
C GLY A 337 -21.22 -10.25 -19.59
N ALA A 338 -20.40 -10.81 -20.48
CA ALA A 338 -19.35 -11.74 -20.13
C ALA A 338 -18.22 -11.03 -19.37
N ALA A 339 -17.89 -9.79 -19.74
CA ALA A 339 -16.92 -8.96 -19.03
C ALA A 339 -17.31 -8.73 -17.57
N VAL A 340 -18.55 -8.28 -17.32
CA VAL A 340 -19.08 -8.09 -15.96
C VAL A 340 -19.01 -9.38 -15.16
N THR A 341 -19.37 -10.52 -15.76
CA THR A 341 -19.29 -11.83 -15.09
C THR A 341 -17.86 -12.17 -14.66
N GLN A 342 -16.87 -11.92 -15.52
CA GLN A 342 -15.46 -12.17 -15.17
C GLN A 342 -14.97 -11.25 -14.05
N TRP A 343 -15.35 -9.97 -14.08
CA TRP A 343 -15.02 -9.02 -13.03
C TRP A 343 -15.66 -9.37 -11.68
N GLU A 344 -16.93 -9.78 -11.67
CA GLU A 344 -17.60 -10.26 -10.45
C GLU A 344 -16.94 -11.51 -9.88
N GLN A 345 -16.52 -12.46 -10.73
CA GLN A 345 -15.76 -13.64 -10.31
C GLN A 345 -14.37 -13.28 -9.76
N ALA A 346 -13.68 -12.31 -10.35
CA ALA A 346 -12.40 -11.81 -9.85
C ALA A 346 -12.53 -11.28 -8.41
N LEU A 347 -13.55 -10.43 -8.18
CA LEU A 347 -13.83 -9.84 -6.87
C LEU A 347 -14.22 -10.91 -5.83
N ALA A 348 -14.90 -11.98 -6.25
CA ALA A 348 -15.26 -13.08 -5.37
C ALA A 348 -14.06 -13.98 -4.98
N GLU A 349 -13.12 -14.20 -5.90
CA GLU A 349 -11.94 -15.05 -5.67
C GLU A 349 -10.88 -14.38 -4.79
N ASP A 350 -10.71 -13.08 -4.94
CA ASP A 350 -9.83 -12.28 -4.10
C ASP A 350 -10.55 -11.00 -3.65
N PRO A 351 -11.26 -11.04 -2.51
CA PRO A 351 -11.90 -9.84 -1.95
C PRO A 351 -10.91 -8.76 -1.49
N LEU A 352 -9.61 -9.10 -1.42
CA LEU A 352 -8.52 -8.16 -1.17
C LEU A 352 -8.03 -7.53 -2.48
N GLN A 353 -8.52 -8.00 -3.62
CA GLN A 353 -8.25 -7.42 -4.92
C GLN A 353 -8.98 -6.07 -5.06
N PRO A 354 -8.39 -5.11 -5.79
CA PRO A 354 -8.67 -3.71 -5.54
C PRO A 354 -9.93 -3.16 -6.20
N HIS A 355 -10.33 -2.01 -5.66
CA HIS A 355 -11.57 -1.29 -5.93
C HIS A 355 -11.73 -0.78 -7.37
N GLU A 356 -10.75 -1.06 -8.26
CA GLU A 356 -10.86 -0.82 -9.70
C GLU A 356 -11.95 -1.66 -10.33
N VAL A 357 -12.10 -2.91 -9.87
CA VAL A 357 -13.02 -3.87 -10.46
C VAL A 357 -14.46 -3.41 -10.23
N SER A 358 -14.75 -2.82 -9.07
CA SER A 358 -16.05 -2.22 -8.77
C SER A 358 -16.41 -1.08 -9.73
N PHE A 359 -15.45 -0.25 -10.16
CA PHE A 359 -15.68 0.79 -11.17
C PHE A 359 -16.01 0.17 -12.54
N LEU A 360 -15.26 -0.85 -12.96
CA LEU A 360 -15.49 -1.56 -14.22
C LEU A 360 -16.86 -2.27 -14.23
N ILE A 361 -17.22 -2.96 -13.13
CA ILE A 361 -18.54 -3.58 -12.93
C ILE A 361 -19.64 -2.52 -12.99
N GLY A 362 -19.45 -1.37 -12.32
CA GLY A 362 -20.39 -0.26 -12.35
C GLY A 362 -20.64 0.25 -13.76
N ARG A 363 -19.59 0.50 -14.53
CA ARG A 363 -19.70 0.92 -15.93
C ARG A 363 -20.33 -0.16 -16.81
N GLY A 364 -19.90 -1.42 -16.68
CA GLY A 364 -20.43 -2.52 -17.46
C GLY A 364 -21.92 -2.74 -17.22
N ASN A 365 -22.38 -2.66 -15.97
CA ASN A 365 -23.81 -2.75 -15.65
C ASN A 365 -24.60 -1.56 -16.20
N TYR A 366 -24.04 -0.34 -16.21
CA TYR A 366 -24.67 0.81 -16.86
C TYR A 366 -24.89 0.56 -18.36
N ASP A 367 -23.89 0.05 -19.07
CA ASP A 367 -23.98 -0.24 -20.50
C ASP A 367 -24.94 -1.40 -20.82
N LEU A 368 -25.17 -2.30 -19.87
CA LEU A 368 -26.20 -3.35 -19.94
C LEU A 368 -27.62 -2.85 -19.56
N GLY A 369 -27.78 -1.57 -19.19
CA GLY A 369 -29.05 -1.02 -18.70
C GLY A 369 -29.45 -1.47 -17.29
N ARG A 370 -28.54 -2.11 -16.55
CA ARG A 370 -28.76 -2.61 -15.18
C ARG A 370 -28.42 -1.51 -14.17
N TYR A 371 -29.18 -0.41 -14.21
CA TYR A 371 -28.83 0.83 -13.50
C TYR A 371 -28.74 0.69 -11.98
N GLN A 372 -29.57 -0.14 -11.34
CA GLN A 372 -29.48 -0.35 -9.89
C GLN A 372 -28.19 -1.11 -9.50
N ALA A 373 -27.87 -2.20 -10.23
CA ALA A 373 -26.63 -2.95 -10.00
C ALA A 373 -25.38 -2.09 -10.28
N ALA A 374 -25.46 -1.19 -11.27
CA ALA A 374 -24.41 -0.21 -11.52
C ALA A 374 -24.21 0.72 -10.32
N LEU A 375 -25.29 1.25 -9.75
CA LEU A 375 -25.23 2.12 -8.56
C LEU A 375 -24.60 1.40 -7.36
N ASP A 376 -24.97 0.15 -7.11
CA ASP A 376 -24.44 -0.63 -5.99
C ASP A 376 -22.91 -0.83 -6.13
N ALA A 377 -22.45 -1.19 -7.33
CA ALA A 377 -21.02 -1.35 -7.62
C ALA A 377 -20.25 -0.01 -7.57
N LEU A 378 -20.86 1.09 -7.99
CA LEU A 378 -20.27 2.43 -7.92
C LEU A 378 -20.18 2.94 -6.48
N GLU A 379 -21.13 2.60 -5.61
CA GLU A 379 -21.04 2.93 -4.19
C GLU A 379 -19.81 2.29 -3.56
N ASP A 380 -19.55 1.01 -3.87
CA ASP A 380 -18.35 0.32 -3.42
C ASP A 380 -17.09 1.00 -3.98
N ALA A 381 -17.03 1.30 -5.29
CA ALA A 381 -15.90 2.01 -5.89
C ALA A 381 -15.62 3.35 -5.18
N LEU A 382 -16.67 4.13 -4.89
CA LEU A 382 -16.60 5.43 -4.20
C LEU A 382 -16.21 5.31 -2.73
N ARG A 383 -16.61 4.24 -2.04
CA ARG A 383 -16.30 4.01 -0.63
C ARG A 383 -14.80 3.87 -0.41
N PHE A 384 -14.11 3.22 -1.34
CA PHE A 384 -12.72 2.85 -1.19
C PHE A 384 -11.73 3.71 -1.98
N SER A 385 -12.14 4.28 -3.11
CA SER A 385 -11.28 5.15 -3.92
C SER A 385 -11.06 6.51 -3.25
N ALA A 386 -9.80 6.94 -3.18
CA ALA A 386 -9.39 8.30 -2.84
C ALA A 386 -8.97 9.11 -4.09
N ASP A 387 -8.90 8.46 -5.26
CA ASP A 387 -8.51 9.06 -6.53
C ASP A 387 -9.63 9.96 -7.07
N ARG A 388 -9.35 11.26 -7.21
CA ARG A 388 -10.35 12.25 -7.64
C ARG A 388 -10.91 11.99 -9.05
N PRO A 389 -10.09 11.68 -10.08
CA PRO A 389 -10.59 11.32 -11.41
C PRO A 389 -11.57 10.16 -11.41
N THR A 390 -11.20 9.04 -10.78
CA THR A 390 -12.06 7.85 -10.72
C THR A 390 -13.36 8.16 -9.97
N ARG A 391 -13.29 8.93 -8.88
CA ARG A 391 -14.48 9.35 -8.12
C ARG A 391 -15.39 10.28 -8.93
N ALA A 392 -14.82 11.22 -9.68
CA ALA A 392 -15.59 12.09 -10.57
C ALA A 392 -16.35 11.27 -11.62
N ASN A 393 -15.64 10.35 -12.29
CA ASN A 393 -16.26 9.44 -13.27
C ASN A 393 -17.33 8.55 -12.65
N ALA A 394 -17.08 8.00 -11.45
CA ALA A 394 -18.06 7.18 -10.76
C ALA A 394 -19.34 7.97 -10.41
N TYR A 395 -19.20 9.22 -9.95
CA TYR A 395 -20.35 10.09 -9.72
C TYR A 395 -21.09 10.45 -11.01
N SER A 396 -20.38 10.67 -12.12
CA SER A 396 -21.03 10.93 -13.41
C SER A 396 -21.81 9.72 -13.92
N ILE A 397 -21.25 8.50 -13.84
CA ILE A 397 -21.99 7.26 -14.16
C ILE A 397 -23.21 7.11 -13.24
N ALA A 398 -23.05 7.37 -11.93
CA ALA A 398 -24.16 7.30 -10.99
C ALA A 398 -25.26 8.32 -11.32
N GLY A 399 -24.88 9.55 -11.72
CA GLY A 399 -25.81 10.56 -12.22
C GLY A 399 -26.62 10.07 -13.41
N ASP A 400 -25.94 9.48 -14.40
CA ASP A 400 -26.60 8.90 -15.58
C ASP A 400 -27.53 7.74 -15.20
N CYS A 401 -27.14 6.89 -14.25
CA CYS A 401 -28.00 5.82 -13.74
C CYS A 401 -29.28 6.39 -13.11
N TYR A 402 -29.17 7.40 -12.24
CA TYR A 402 -30.33 8.04 -11.62
C TYR A 402 -31.23 8.71 -12.66
N ALA A 403 -30.66 9.40 -13.66
CA ALA A 403 -31.44 10.01 -14.74
C ALA A 403 -32.21 8.96 -15.54
N ARG A 404 -31.58 7.83 -15.88
CA ARG A 404 -32.23 6.70 -16.58
C ARG A 404 -33.33 6.03 -15.75
N LEU A 405 -33.25 6.13 -14.43
CA LEU A 405 -34.28 5.66 -13.49
C LEU A 405 -35.38 6.71 -13.21
N GLY A 406 -35.31 7.91 -13.81
CA GLY A 406 -36.26 9.01 -13.59
C GLY A 406 -36.10 9.73 -12.24
N ARG A 407 -34.91 9.65 -11.64
CA ARG A 407 -34.56 10.22 -10.34
C ARG A 407 -33.69 11.47 -10.51
N ASP A 408 -34.31 12.54 -11.01
CA ASP A 408 -33.60 13.73 -11.49
C ASP A 408 -32.87 14.51 -10.38
N GLU A 409 -33.41 14.54 -9.16
CA GLU A 409 -32.76 15.24 -8.03
C GLU A 409 -31.46 14.54 -7.63
N GLU A 410 -31.47 13.21 -7.52
CA GLU A 410 -30.29 12.42 -7.24
C GLU A 410 -29.28 12.49 -8.38
N ALA A 411 -29.74 12.49 -9.63
CA ALA A 411 -28.88 12.67 -10.80
C ALA A 411 -28.10 13.99 -10.71
N ARG A 412 -28.81 15.11 -10.51
CA ARG A 412 -28.20 16.45 -10.32
C ARG A 412 -27.26 16.48 -9.12
N SER A 413 -27.61 15.82 -8.01
CA SER A 413 -26.75 15.74 -6.84
C SER A 413 -25.42 15.05 -7.15
N ASN A 414 -25.47 13.95 -7.92
CA ASN A 414 -24.28 13.20 -8.31
C ASN A 414 -23.42 13.96 -9.32
N TYR A 415 -24.00 14.60 -10.33
CA TYR A 415 -23.22 15.46 -11.24
C TYR A 415 -22.53 16.61 -10.48
N ASN A 416 -23.21 17.23 -9.51
CA ASN A 416 -22.58 18.25 -8.65
C ASN A 416 -21.44 17.68 -7.81
N ARG A 417 -21.54 16.43 -7.33
CA ARG A 417 -20.44 15.75 -6.62
C ARG A 417 -19.28 15.46 -7.56
N SER A 418 -19.55 15.00 -8.79
CA SER A 418 -18.53 14.80 -9.83
C SER A 418 -17.72 16.07 -10.08
N LEU A 419 -18.40 17.21 -10.28
CA LEU A 419 -17.74 18.51 -10.44
C LEU A 419 -16.98 18.94 -9.17
N LYS A 420 -17.43 18.61 -7.97
CA LYS A 420 -16.64 18.92 -6.76
C LYS A 420 -15.33 18.13 -6.69
N GLU A 421 -15.31 16.89 -7.18
CA GLU A 421 -14.09 16.10 -7.25
C GLU A 421 -13.12 16.64 -8.32
N GLN A 422 -13.67 17.05 -9.48
CA GLN A 422 -12.91 17.64 -10.59
C GLN A 422 -13.63 18.84 -11.24
N MET A 423 -13.45 20.00 -10.61
CA MET A 423 -14.20 21.23 -10.91
C MET A 423 -13.93 21.85 -12.28
N LEU A 424 -12.82 21.50 -12.92
CA LEU A 424 -12.37 22.17 -14.16
C LEU A 424 -12.34 21.25 -15.38
N VAL A 425 -12.74 19.98 -15.24
CA VAL A 425 -12.35 18.96 -16.22
C VAL A 425 -13.47 17.99 -16.61
N ASN A 426 -14.38 17.63 -15.70
CA ASN A 426 -15.41 16.64 -16.00
C ASN A 426 -16.55 17.27 -16.83
N PHE A 427 -16.29 17.47 -18.12
CA PHE A 427 -17.25 18.06 -19.07
C PHE A 427 -18.54 17.24 -19.15
N TRP A 428 -18.43 15.93 -18.94
CA TRP A 428 -19.56 15.02 -18.88
C TRP A 428 -20.59 15.42 -17.82
N ALA A 429 -20.18 15.70 -16.59
CA ALA A 429 -21.10 16.17 -15.55
C ALA A 429 -21.66 17.57 -15.86
N MET A 430 -20.86 18.45 -16.48
CA MET A 430 -21.33 19.78 -16.87
C MET A 430 -22.42 19.72 -17.95
N SER A 431 -22.22 18.94 -19.02
CA SER A 431 -23.19 18.87 -20.12
C SER A 431 -24.57 18.37 -19.65
N GLN A 432 -24.58 17.35 -18.78
CA GLN A 432 -25.82 16.82 -18.20
C GLN A 432 -26.54 17.83 -17.29
N LEU A 433 -25.80 18.66 -16.56
CA LEU A 433 -26.40 19.71 -15.71
C LEU A 433 -26.92 20.89 -16.52
N THR A 434 -26.29 21.24 -17.64
CA THR A 434 -26.69 22.37 -18.49
C THR A 434 -27.72 22.02 -19.54
N GLY A 435 -27.99 20.72 -19.76
CA GLY A 435 -28.96 20.22 -20.76
C GLY A 435 -28.53 20.40 -22.21
N ASN A 436 -27.21 20.46 -22.47
CA ASN A 436 -26.62 20.62 -23.80
C ASN A 436 -26.26 19.30 -24.45
#